data_AF-A0A257SRD1-F1
#
_entry.id   AF-A0A257SRD1-F1
#
_cell.length_a   1.000
_cell.length_b   1.000
_cell.length_c   1.000
_cell.angle_alpha   90.00
_cell.angle_beta   90.00
_cell.angle_gamma   90.00
#
_symmetry.space_group_name_H-M   'P 1'
#
loop_
_entity.id
_entity.type
_entity.pdbx_description
1 polymer ?
#
loop_
_entity_poly.entity_id
_entity_poly.type
_entity_poly.pdbx_seq_one_letter_code
_entity_poly.pdbx_strand_id
1 'polypeptide(L)'
;MSVIQHEIDEVLGIGGSGSVLNTVPTHGQSYIQPLDLFRYAGAHTPSFTTSGTATSYFSIDGGVTNIVDFNQNSKGDYGDWASSPCHVQSWQLCSNSQSISLSSPEGIALQAIGYDAVTPVPLPGSLILLTSGLIGIGMIRRHGVPAPSA
;
A
#
# COMPACT_ATOMS: atom_id res chain seq x y z
N MET A 1 -17.72 5.08 -6.20
CA MET A 1 -17.12 5.59 -4.94
C MET A 1 -15.59 5.69 -5.05
N SER A 2 -15.02 5.88 -6.25
CA SER A 2 -13.55 5.82 -6.43
C SER A 2 -12.83 7.13 -6.15
N VAL A 3 -13.48 8.30 -6.31
CA VAL A 3 -12.83 9.60 -6.02
C VAL A 3 -12.37 9.69 -4.57
N ILE A 4 -13.23 9.37 -3.59
CA ILE A 4 -12.80 9.43 -2.17
C ILE A 4 -11.65 8.45 -1.90
N GLN A 5 -11.65 7.28 -2.53
CA GLN A 5 -10.57 6.31 -2.36
C GLN A 5 -9.27 6.83 -2.97
N HIS A 6 -9.34 7.46 -4.14
CA HIS A 6 -8.23 8.16 -4.79
C HIS A 6 -7.64 9.23 -3.86
N GLU A 7 -8.47 10.12 -3.30
CA GLU A 7 -7.98 11.15 -2.38
C GLU A 7 -7.37 10.57 -1.09
N ILE A 8 -7.87 9.41 -0.62
CA ILE A 8 -7.29 8.71 0.54
C ILE A 8 -5.92 8.13 0.17
N ASP A 9 -5.81 7.48 -0.99
CA ASP A 9 -4.56 6.94 -1.52
C ASP A 9 -3.51 8.05 -1.63
N GLU A 10 -3.91 9.27 -2.02
CA GLU A 10 -3.03 10.44 -1.99
C GLU A 10 -2.54 10.77 -0.58
N VAL A 11 -3.43 10.93 0.38
CA VAL A 11 -3.06 11.22 1.77
C VAL A 11 -2.14 10.14 2.35
N LEU A 12 -2.29 8.88 1.94
CA LEU A 12 -1.43 7.77 2.37
C LEU A 12 -0.04 7.78 1.72
N GLY A 13 0.18 8.58 0.68
CA GLY A 13 1.49 8.81 0.07
C GLY A 13 1.69 8.15 -1.31
N ILE A 14 0.62 7.72 -1.98
CA ILE A 14 0.65 7.41 -3.42
C ILE A 14 -0.03 8.55 -4.21
N GLY A 15 -0.19 8.47 -5.53
CA GLY A 15 -0.86 9.55 -6.29
C GLY A 15 -0.13 10.89 -6.27
N GLY A 16 -0.86 12.00 -6.34
CA GLY A 16 -0.31 13.36 -6.35
C GLY A 16 0.59 13.67 -5.16
N SER A 17 0.21 13.30 -3.94
CA SER A 17 1.08 13.47 -2.75
C SER A 17 2.28 12.51 -2.73
N GLY A 18 2.23 11.42 -3.50
CA GLY A 18 3.32 10.47 -3.69
C GLY A 18 4.41 10.93 -4.66
N SER A 19 4.23 12.06 -5.37
CA SER A 19 5.19 12.58 -6.37
C SER A 19 5.17 14.10 -6.45
N VAL A 20 6.31 14.77 -6.31
CA VAL A 20 6.40 16.25 -6.40
C VAL A 20 6.91 16.77 -7.75
N LEU A 21 6.92 15.94 -8.81
CA LEU A 21 7.44 16.32 -10.14
C LEU A 21 6.84 17.64 -10.71
N ASN A 22 5.62 18.02 -10.31
CA ASN A 22 4.94 19.24 -10.74
C ASN A 22 4.74 20.27 -9.60
N THR A 23 5.23 20.01 -8.40
CA THR A 23 5.03 20.90 -7.26
C THR A 23 6.11 21.98 -7.24
N VAL A 24 5.73 23.21 -6.93
CA VAL A 24 6.68 24.31 -6.76
C VAL A 24 7.60 23.97 -5.58
N PRO A 25 8.93 23.97 -5.75
CA PRO A 25 9.88 23.80 -4.65
C PRO A 25 9.58 24.79 -3.53
N THR A 26 8.99 24.33 -2.43
CA THR A 26 8.93 25.13 -1.21
C THR A 26 10.36 25.29 -0.72
N HIS A 27 10.85 26.54 -0.73
CA HIS A 27 12.23 26.92 -0.40
C HIS A 27 13.31 26.55 -1.43
N GLY A 28 12.94 26.36 -2.71
CA GLY A 28 13.93 26.15 -3.78
C GLY A 28 14.61 24.79 -3.77
N GLN A 29 14.09 23.82 -3.01
CA GLN A 29 14.57 22.44 -2.98
C GLN A 29 13.56 21.51 -3.66
N SER A 30 14.04 20.67 -4.59
CA SER A 30 13.27 19.55 -5.12
C SER A 30 13.27 18.43 -4.08
N TYR A 31 12.10 18.12 -3.53
CA TYR A 31 11.94 16.95 -2.67
C TYR A 31 11.69 15.70 -3.54
N ILE A 32 11.93 14.53 -2.98
CA ILE A 32 11.56 13.23 -3.57
C ILE A 32 10.48 12.68 -2.66
N GLN A 33 9.33 12.30 -3.22
CA GLN A 33 8.24 11.67 -2.48
C GLN A 33 8.30 10.14 -2.61
N PRO A 34 7.49 9.39 -1.84
CA PRO A 34 7.59 7.93 -1.82
C PRO A 34 7.51 7.24 -3.19
N LEU A 35 6.63 7.66 -4.11
CA LEU A 35 6.53 7.03 -5.44
C LEU A 35 7.63 7.43 -6.40
N ASP A 36 8.29 8.57 -6.17
CA ASP A 36 9.41 9.02 -7.01
C ASP A 36 10.59 8.04 -6.93
N LEU A 37 10.73 7.29 -5.83
CA LEU A 37 11.73 6.22 -5.67
C LEU A 37 11.46 5.00 -6.57
N PHE A 38 10.24 4.86 -7.08
CA PHE A 38 9.76 3.72 -7.85
C PHE A 38 9.38 4.09 -9.29
N ARG A 39 9.84 5.24 -9.77
CA ARG A 39 9.51 5.81 -11.08
C ARG A 39 10.62 5.58 -12.09
N TYR A 40 10.33 4.82 -13.15
CA TYR A 40 11.33 4.39 -14.15
C TYR A 40 10.89 4.67 -15.58
N ALA A 41 11.87 4.79 -16.48
CA ALA A 41 11.73 4.82 -17.93
C ALA A 41 12.28 3.55 -18.60
N GLY A 42 12.93 2.68 -17.83
CA GLY A 42 13.60 1.46 -18.27
C GLY A 42 14.32 0.79 -17.11
N ALA A 43 14.87 -0.40 -17.34
CA ALA A 43 15.70 -1.10 -16.36
C ALA A 43 16.85 -0.22 -15.87
N HIS A 44 16.94 -0.04 -14.56
CA HIS A 44 17.88 0.82 -13.84
C HIS A 44 17.91 2.27 -14.32
N THR A 45 16.82 2.74 -14.94
CA THR A 45 16.72 4.08 -15.55
C THR A 45 15.56 4.84 -14.90
N PRO A 46 15.82 5.71 -13.90
CA PRO A 46 14.78 6.53 -13.28
C PRO A 46 14.19 7.55 -14.26
N SER A 47 12.93 7.94 -14.07
CA SER A 47 12.28 8.99 -14.87
C SER A 47 11.89 10.16 -13.97
N PHE A 48 12.53 11.32 -14.10
CA PHE A 48 12.21 12.52 -13.31
C PHE A 48 11.91 13.70 -14.23
N THR A 49 10.85 13.58 -15.03
CA THR A 49 10.48 14.58 -16.03
C THR A 49 8.97 14.72 -16.18
N THR A 50 8.53 15.96 -16.41
CA THR A 50 7.13 16.29 -16.71
C THR A 50 6.83 16.32 -18.21
N SER A 51 7.76 15.85 -19.06
CA SER A 51 7.54 15.81 -20.51
C SER A 51 6.37 14.86 -20.85
N GLY A 52 5.40 15.35 -21.62
CA GLY A 52 4.23 14.58 -22.04
C GLY A 52 4.53 13.38 -22.95
N THR A 53 5.76 13.26 -23.45
CA THR A 53 6.22 12.14 -24.29
C THR A 53 7.20 11.21 -23.59
N ALA A 54 7.52 11.47 -22.31
CA ALA A 54 8.43 10.63 -21.57
C ALA A 54 7.79 9.29 -21.20
N THR A 55 8.60 8.23 -21.22
CA THR A 55 8.24 6.98 -20.56
C THR A 55 8.42 7.15 -19.06
N SER A 56 7.39 6.79 -18.30
CA SER A 56 7.36 6.95 -16.85
C SER A 56 6.37 5.92 -16.31
N TYR A 57 6.86 4.96 -15.53
CA TYR A 57 6.03 3.90 -14.95
C TYR A 57 6.48 3.50 -13.56
N PHE A 58 5.55 2.95 -12.79
CA PHE A 58 5.79 2.40 -11.47
C PHE A 58 6.42 1.01 -11.57
N SER A 59 7.50 0.79 -10.82
CA SER A 59 8.23 -0.47 -10.78
C SER A 59 8.93 -0.66 -9.44
N ILE A 60 8.86 -1.88 -8.91
CA ILE A 60 9.47 -2.25 -7.62
C ILE A 60 10.74 -3.09 -7.75
N ASP A 61 11.16 -3.39 -8.98
CA ASP A 61 12.33 -4.24 -9.29
C ASP A 61 13.43 -3.48 -10.06
N GLY A 62 13.52 -2.18 -9.80
CA GLY A 62 14.51 -1.31 -10.43
C GLY A 62 14.19 -0.98 -11.89
N GLY A 63 12.91 -0.99 -12.27
CA GLY A 63 12.46 -0.64 -13.62
C GLY A 63 12.46 -1.80 -14.61
N VAL A 64 12.69 -3.04 -14.16
CA VAL A 64 12.70 -4.22 -15.04
C VAL A 64 11.29 -4.57 -15.50
N THR A 65 10.30 -4.47 -14.60
CA THR A 65 8.88 -4.67 -14.91
C THR A 65 8.11 -3.36 -14.82
N ASN A 66 7.21 -3.14 -15.79
CA ASN A 66 6.23 -2.05 -15.74
C ASN A 66 4.95 -2.58 -15.08
N ILE A 67 4.63 -2.07 -13.90
CA ILE A 67 3.40 -2.43 -13.16
C ILE A 67 2.24 -1.60 -13.68
N VAL A 68 2.44 -0.28 -13.80
CA VAL A 68 1.47 0.66 -14.35
C VAL A 68 2.18 1.94 -14.79
N ASP A 69 1.76 2.53 -15.90
CA ASP A 69 2.28 3.81 -16.37
C ASP A 69 1.83 4.95 -15.45
N PHE A 70 2.71 5.92 -15.24
CA PHE A 70 2.38 7.19 -14.61
C PHE A 70 1.76 8.15 -15.63
N ASN A 71 0.91 9.05 -15.13
CA ASN A 71 0.39 10.15 -15.91
C ASN A 71 1.49 11.14 -16.29
N GLN A 72 1.58 11.45 -17.59
CA GLN A 72 2.46 12.50 -18.14
C GLN A 72 1.65 13.66 -18.75
N ASN A 73 0.34 13.71 -18.51
CA ASN A 73 -0.50 14.83 -18.90
C ASN A 73 -0.52 15.88 -17.77
N SER A 74 -0.09 17.10 -18.09
CA SER A 74 -0.02 18.21 -17.13
C SER A 74 -1.36 18.69 -16.55
N LYS A 75 -2.48 18.09 -16.96
CA LYS A 75 -3.83 18.38 -16.43
C LYS A 75 -4.19 17.58 -15.17
N GLY A 76 -3.46 16.51 -14.87
CA GLY A 76 -3.63 15.70 -13.67
C GLY A 76 -2.30 15.57 -12.93
N ASP A 77 -2.30 14.82 -11.83
CA ASP A 77 -1.10 14.62 -11.04
C ASP A 77 -0.17 13.60 -11.68
N TYR A 78 1.13 13.87 -11.61
CA TYR A 78 2.13 12.98 -12.25
C TYR A 78 2.34 11.68 -11.48
N GLY A 79 1.89 11.63 -10.21
CA GLY A 79 1.89 10.42 -9.40
C GLY A 79 0.70 9.49 -9.65
N ASP A 80 -0.26 9.90 -10.47
CA ASP A 80 -1.42 9.09 -10.82
C ASP A 80 -1.13 8.08 -11.92
N TRP A 81 -1.97 7.05 -12.01
CA TRP A 81 -1.89 6.00 -13.02
C TRP A 81 -2.50 6.42 -14.35
N ALA A 82 -1.78 6.18 -15.45
CA ALA A 82 -2.26 6.30 -16.82
C ALA A 82 -2.49 4.90 -17.43
N SER A 83 -3.63 4.30 -17.11
CA SER A 83 -3.96 2.93 -17.53
C SER A 83 -5.39 2.80 -18.06
N SER A 84 -5.61 1.75 -18.85
CA SER A 84 -6.93 1.31 -19.32
C SER A 84 -6.98 -0.23 -19.27
N PRO A 85 -7.88 -0.85 -18.48
CA PRO A 85 -8.89 -0.21 -17.64
C PRO A 85 -8.28 0.61 -16.49
N CYS A 86 -9.04 1.59 -16.00
CA CYS A 86 -8.55 2.46 -14.93
C CYS A 86 -8.51 1.75 -13.58
N HIS A 87 -7.59 2.18 -12.74
CA HIS A 87 -7.50 1.80 -11.33
C HIS A 87 -7.94 2.95 -10.44
N VAL A 88 -8.03 2.74 -9.13
CA VAL A 88 -8.54 3.75 -8.18
C VAL A 88 -7.73 5.04 -8.26
N GLN A 89 -6.40 4.93 -8.32
CA GLN A 89 -5.49 6.08 -8.40
C GLN A 89 -5.23 6.55 -9.85
N SER A 90 -6.17 6.33 -10.78
CA SER A 90 -6.04 6.86 -12.15
C SER A 90 -6.29 8.35 -12.22
N TRP A 91 -5.53 9.06 -13.07
CA TRP A 91 -5.60 10.53 -13.23
C TRP A 91 -6.92 11.06 -13.79
N GLN A 92 -7.74 10.16 -14.32
CA GLN A 92 -9.00 10.47 -14.97
C GLN A 92 -10.15 9.68 -14.33
N LEU A 93 -11.34 10.28 -14.35
CA LEU A 93 -12.57 9.61 -13.96
C LEU A 93 -12.92 8.56 -15.01
N CYS A 94 -13.19 7.33 -14.54
CA CYS A 94 -13.53 6.22 -15.41
C CYS A 94 -14.83 5.56 -14.99
N SER A 95 -15.56 5.03 -15.97
CA SER A 95 -16.86 4.40 -15.77
C SER A 95 -16.78 2.94 -15.34
N ASN A 96 -15.57 2.34 -15.32
CA ASN A 96 -15.40 0.97 -14.87
C ASN A 96 -15.47 0.86 -13.35
N SER A 97 -15.86 -0.32 -12.85
CA SER A 97 -15.70 -0.63 -11.42
C SER A 97 -14.21 -0.74 -11.09
N GLN A 98 -13.79 -0.04 -10.04
CA GLN A 98 -12.41 0.01 -9.56
C GLN A 98 -12.39 -0.53 -8.12
N SER A 99 -11.36 -1.28 -7.77
CA SER A 99 -11.18 -1.83 -6.42
C SER A 99 -9.71 -2.03 -6.12
N ILE A 100 -9.33 -1.84 -4.86
CA ILE A 100 -7.97 -2.10 -4.37
C ILE A 100 -7.86 -3.56 -3.96
N SER A 101 -6.75 -4.20 -4.34
CA SER A 101 -6.38 -5.55 -3.90
C SER A 101 -4.87 -5.63 -3.76
N LEU A 102 -4.34 -6.69 -3.13
CA LEU A 102 -2.89 -6.85 -2.95
C LEU A 102 -2.09 -6.88 -4.26
N SER A 103 -2.74 -7.26 -5.36
CA SER A 103 -2.14 -7.30 -6.69
C SER A 103 -2.53 -6.11 -7.58
N SER A 104 -3.35 -5.17 -7.08
CA SER A 104 -3.60 -3.93 -7.83
C SER A 104 -2.41 -3.00 -7.72
N PRO A 105 -2.22 -2.05 -8.66
CA PRO A 105 -1.14 -1.08 -8.55
C PRO A 105 -1.14 -0.30 -7.24
N GLU A 106 -2.31 0.07 -6.70
CA GLU A 106 -2.42 0.72 -5.39
C GLU A 106 -1.93 -0.19 -4.26
N GLY A 107 -2.35 -1.46 -4.25
CA GLY A 107 -1.93 -2.39 -3.21
C GLY A 107 -0.43 -2.66 -3.23
N ILE A 108 0.16 -2.75 -4.43
CA ILE A 108 1.61 -2.92 -4.58
C ILE A 108 2.34 -1.62 -4.18
N ALA A 109 1.84 -0.46 -4.59
CA ALA A 109 2.41 0.84 -4.26
C ALA A 109 2.41 1.12 -2.76
N LEU A 110 1.28 0.91 -2.08
CA LEU A 110 1.16 1.07 -0.63
C LEU A 110 2.14 0.14 0.11
N GLN A 111 2.28 -1.12 -0.33
CA GLN A 111 3.29 -2.03 0.22
C GLN A 111 4.73 -1.56 -0.03
N ALA A 112 5.02 -1.07 -1.24
CA ALA A 112 6.35 -0.57 -1.59
C ALA A 112 6.78 0.63 -0.73
N ILE A 113 5.83 1.47 -0.31
CA ILE A 113 6.09 2.62 0.57
C ILE A 113 5.94 2.29 2.06
N GLY A 114 5.69 1.03 2.42
CA GLY A 114 5.78 0.52 3.79
C GLY A 114 4.46 0.25 4.51
N TYR A 115 3.31 0.26 3.83
CA TYR A 115 2.06 -0.21 4.42
C TYR A 115 1.95 -1.72 4.36
N ASP A 116 1.59 -2.33 5.49
CA ASP A 116 1.31 -3.75 5.53
C ASP A 116 -0.17 -4.05 5.29
N ALA A 117 -0.44 -5.06 4.47
CA ALA A 117 -1.77 -5.63 4.39
C ALA A 117 -2.10 -6.33 5.72
N VAL A 118 -3.16 -5.89 6.39
CA VAL A 118 -3.64 -6.56 7.60
C VAL A 118 -4.24 -7.91 7.20
N THR A 119 -3.43 -8.97 7.31
CA THR A 119 -3.98 -10.32 7.38
C THR A 119 -4.55 -10.51 8.79
N PRO A 120 -5.75 -11.09 8.95
CA PRO A 120 -6.27 -11.37 10.27
C PRO A 120 -5.29 -12.31 10.98
N VAL A 121 -4.57 -11.78 11.96
CA VAL A 121 -3.68 -12.58 12.81
C VAL A 121 -4.56 -13.58 13.55
N PRO A 122 -4.34 -14.90 13.41
CA PRO A 122 -5.03 -15.89 14.22
C PRO A 122 -4.82 -15.54 15.70
N LEU A 123 -5.85 -15.70 16.55
CA LEU A 123 -5.77 -15.37 17.99
C LEU A 123 -4.40 -15.78 18.54
N PRO A 124 -3.69 -14.88 19.27
CA PRO A 124 -2.38 -15.21 19.81
C PRO A 124 -2.45 -16.57 20.51
N GLY A 125 -1.60 -17.52 20.12
CA GLY A 125 -1.58 -18.86 20.72
C GLY A 125 -1.46 -18.84 22.25
N SER A 126 -1.02 -17.71 22.81
CA SER A 126 -1.04 -17.37 24.23
C SER A 126 -2.42 -17.45 24.89
N LEU A 127 -3.53 -17.15 24.22
CA LEU A 127 -4.88 -17.34 24.78
C LEU A 127 -5.24 -18.83 24.89
N ILE A 128 -4.86 -19.64 23.90
CA ILE A 128 -5.04 -21.10 23.92
C ILE A 128 -4.14 -21.72 25.00
N LEU A 129 -2.88 -21.29 25.11
CA LEU A 129 -1.97 -21.74 26.16
C LEU A 129 -2.44 -21.33 27.57
N LEU A 130 -2.92 -20.09 27.74
CA LEU A 130 -3.42 -19.59 29.01
C LEU A 130 -4.67 -20.37 29.46
N THR A 131 -5.64 -20.56 28.55
CA THR A 131 -6.85 -21.33 28.86
C THR A 131 -6.52 -22.80 29.15
N SER A 132 -5.66 -23.43 28.35
CA SER A 132 -5.22 -24.81 28.59
C SER A 132 -4.46 -24.96 29.92
N GLY A 133 -3.60 -24.00 30.24
CA GLY A 133 -2.86 -23.97 31.51
C GLY A 133 -3.78 -23.80 32.73
N LEU A 134 -4.75 -22.89 32.66
CA LEU A 134 -5.73 -22.67 33.73
C LEU A 134 -6.63 -23.90 33.95
N ILE A 135 -7.05 -24.57 32.88
CA ILE A 135 -7.81 -25.83 32.96
C ILE A 135 -6.95 -26.92 33.61
N GLY A 136 -5.70 -27.08 33.18
CA GLY A 136 -4.77 -28.06 33.77
C GLY A 136 -4.55 -27.84 35.27
N ILE A 137 -4.31 -26.60 35.71
CA ILE A 137 -4.18 -26.25 37.13
C ILE A 137 -5.48 -26.51 37.90
N GLY A 138 -6.63 -26.17 37.30
CA GLY A 138 -7.95 -26.44 37.87
C GLY A 138 -8.21 -27.94 38.07
N MET A 139 -7.83 -28.79 37.11
CA MET A 139 -7.96 -30.25 37.22
C MET A 139 -7.05 -30.84 38.30
N ILE A 140 -5.80 -30.36 38.42
CA ILE A 140 -4.86 -30.81 39.48
C ILE A 140 -5.41 -30.49 40.88
N ARG A 141 -6.02 -29.30 41.06
CA ARG A 141 -6.61 -28.89 42.36
C ARG A 141 -7.80 -29.74 42.79
N ARG A 142 -8.51 -30.36 41.85
CA ARG A 142 -9.72 -31.17 42.12
C ARG A 142 -9.42 -32.58 42.62
N HIS A 143 -8.26 -33.12 42.28
CA HIS A 143 -7.84 -34.46 42.70
C HIS A 143 -7.11 -34.49 44.05
N GLY A 144 -6.81 -33.32 44.64
CA GLY A 144 -6.02 -33.20 45.88
C GLY A 144 -6.81 -33.02 47.19
N VAL A 145 -8.15 -33.08 47.18
CA VAL A 145 -8.96 -32.93 48.40
C VAL A 145 -9.58 -34.28 48.79
N PRO A 146 -9.01 -35.03 49.77
CA PRO A 146 -9.69 -36.19 50.34
C PRO A 146 -10.92 -35.74 51.13
N ALA A 147 -12.03 -36.46 50.98
CA ALA A 147 -13.25 -36.20 51.74
C ALA A 147 -13.00 -36.38 53.25
N PRO A 148 -13.58 -35.53 54.13
CA PRO A 148 -13.47 -35.74 55.57
C PRO A 148 -14.21 -37.02 55.97
N SER A 149 -13.47 -37.93 56.61
CA SER A 149 -14.02 -39.15 57.21
C SER A 149 -14.89 -38.81 58.42
N ALA A 150 -16.11 -39.34 58.42
CA ALA A 150 -17.10 -39.27 59.49
C ALA A 150 -16.69 -40.03 60.75
#